data_AF-A0A444WSS5-F1
#
_entry.id   AF-A0A444WSS5-F1
#
_cell.length_a   1.000
_cell.length_b   1.000
_cell.length_c   1.000
_cell.angle_alpha   90.00
_cell.angle_beta   90.00
_cell.angle_gamma   90.00
#
_symmetry.space_group_name_H-M   'P 1'
#
loop_
_entity.id
_entity.type
_entity.pdbx_description
1 polymer ?
#
loop_
_entity_poly.entity_id
_entity_poly.type
_entity_poly.pdbx_seq_one_letter_code
_entity_poly.pdbx_strand_id
1 'polypeptide(L)'
;MFDREDSDSDAPEEFTALQGIQQDEEIRKIQKESKARVAREGKERRRKWAEKLTPRQSKESKDTAQGEEDDVSGSEPQHNSNPASGFLPDDIVKMLAAREKQVFLPDSDEEKEKAKTNLATSKKRKSKNSGLEPVILSELGPPQCVQGALEFLKKRKMSVQRSSSALNNSNRAFRLLSKSGVILQK
;
A
#
# COMPACT_ATOMS: atom_id res chain seq x y z
N MET A 1 -28.26 -59.89 -15.41
CA MET A 1 -27.26 -59.75 -14.34
C MET A 1 -26.17 -58.83 -14.85
N PHE A 2 -25.63 -57.98 -13.98
CA PHE A 2 -24.76 -56.85 -14.30
C PHE A 2 -23.32 -57.29 -14.53
N ASP A 3 -22.73 -56.88 -15.66
CA ASP A 3 -21.28 -56.69 -15.79
C ASP A 3 -21.07 -55.28 -16.32
N ARG A 4 -20.93 -54.33 -15.39
CA ARG A 4 -20.41 -52.99 -15.61
C ARG A 4 -19.06 -52.94 -14.91
N GLU A 5 -17.99 -53.10 -15.68
CA GLU A 5 -16.63 -52.88 -15.21
C GLU A 5 -16.35 -51.38 -15.24
N ASP A 6 -16.84 -50.67 -14.21
CA ASP A 6 -16.39 -49.32 -13.88
C ASP A 6 -15.00 -49.46 -13.23
N SER A 7 -13.95 -49.51 -14.04
CA SER A 7 -12.55 -49.42 -13.58
C SER A 7 -12.23 -47.97 -13.22
N ASP A 8 -12.60 -47.56 -12.00
CA ASP A 8 -12.15 -46.33 -11.33
C ASP A 8 -10.64 -46.43 -11.01
N SER A 9 -9.78 -46.26 -12.02
CA SER A 9 -8.33 -46.10 -11.85
C SER A 9 -7.96 -44.63 -11.59
N ASP A 10 -8.57 -44.02 -10.58
CA ASP A 10 -8.27 -42.66 -10.09
C ASP A 10 -7.21 -42.67 -8.97
N ALA A 11 -6.36 -43.71 -8.93
CA ALA A 11 -5.29 -43.82 -7.95
C ALA A 11 -4.03 -43.08 -8.46
N PRO A 12 -3.43 -42.19 -7.66
CA PRO A 12 -2.24 -41.46 -8.07
C PRO A 12 -1.04 -42.39 -8.26
N GLU A 13 -0.21 -42.04 -9.24
CA GLU A 13 1.04 -42.73 -9.56
C GLU A 13 1.95 -42.79 -8.31
N GLU A 14 2.30 -44.00 -7.86
CA GLU A 14 3.11 -44.19 -6.66
C GLU A 14 4.56 -43.77 -6.93
N PHE A 15 4.91 -42.55 -6.50
CA PHE A 15 6.29 -42.06 -6.54
C PHE A 15 7.17 -42.91 -5.62
N THR A 16 8.33 -43.36 -6.14
CA THR A 16 9.34 -44.00 -5.31
C THR A 16 9.84 -43.01 -4.26
N ALA A 17 10.02 -43.44 -3.00
CA ALA A 17 10.38 -42.56 -1.88
C ALA A 17 11.59 -41.64 -2.15
N LEU A 18 12.57 -42.12 -2.93
CA LEU A 18 13.75 -41.34 -3.34
C LEU A 18 13.40 -40.16 -4.27
N GLN A 19 12.45 -40.34 -5.18
CA GLN A 19 12.00 -39.30 -6.10
C GLN A 19 11.21 -38.21 -5.36
N GLY A 20 10.42 -38.59 -4.35
CA GLY A 20 9.73 -37.64 -3.48
C GLY A 20 10.69 -36.74 -2.70
N ILE A 21 11.80 -37.30 -2.19
CA ILE A 21 12.82 -36.52 -1.47
C ILE A 21 13.48 -35.49 -2.40
N GLN A 22 13.83 -35.88 -3.63
CA GLN A 22 14.44 -34.97 -4.61
C GLN A 22 13.51 -33.81 -4.96
N GLN A 23 12.23 -34.09 -5.24
CA GLN A 23 11.24 -33.04 -5.53
C GLN A 23 11.05 -32.08 -4.36
N ASP A 24 11.00 -32.61 -3.13
CA ASP A 24 10.84 -31.77 -1.94
C ASP A 24 12.06 -30.86 -1.69
N GLU A 25 13.27 -31.33 -1.98
CA GLU A 25 14.48 -30.51 -1.93
C GLU A 25 14.46 -29.37 -2.96
N GLU A 26 14.02 -29.65 -4.19
CA GLU A 26 13.84 -28.65 -5.24
C GLU A 26 12.78 -27.61 -4.86
N ILE A 27 11.63 -28.05 -4.34
CA ILE A 27 10.57 -27.16 -3.86
C ILE A 27 11.11 -26.26 -2.75
N ARG A 28 11.83 -26.83 -1.77
CA ARG A 28 12.45 -26.04 -0.68
C ARG A 28 13.45 -25.03 -1.21
N LYS A 29 14.23 -25.35 -2.24
CA LYS A 29 15.18 -24.44 -2.87
C LYS A 29 14.46 -23.27 -3.55
N ILE A 30 13.43 -23.55 -4.34
CA ILE A 30 12.62 -22.55 -5.04
C ILE A 30 11.91 -21.63 -4.04
N GLN A 31 11.34 -22.18 -2.97
CA GLN A 31 10.68 -21.39 -1.92
C GLN A 31 11.64 -20.42 -1.24
N LYS A 32 12.85 -20.87 -0.90
CA LYS A 32 13.90 -20.02 -0.30
C LYS A 32 14.29 -18.88 -1.25
N GLU A 33 14.51 -19.19 -2.52
CA GLU A 33 14.89 -18.19 -3.53
C GLU A 33 13.76 -17.17 -3.76
N SER A 34 12.52 -17.64 -3.89
CA SER A 34 11.34 -16.78 -4.06
C SER A 34 11.18 -15.82 -2.88
N LYS A 35 11.29 -16.32 -1.64
CA LYS A 35 11.24 -15.49 -0.44
C LYS A 35 12.34 -14.44 -0.42
N ALA A 36 13.57 -14.81 -0.79
CA ALA A 36 14.69 -13.88 -0.88
C ALA A 36 14.48 -12.81 -1.97
N ARG A 37 13.90 -13.18 -3.12
CA ARG A 37 13.57 -12.27 -4.21
C ARG A 37 12.51 -11.25 -3.81
N VAL A 38 11.40 -11.70 -3.22
CA VAL A 38 10.32 -10.84 -2.72
C VAL A 38 10.84 -9.86 -1.66
N ALA A 39 11.69 -10.32 -0.75
CA ALA A 39 12.29 -9.47 0.27
C ALA A 39 13.18 -8.37 -0.32
N ARG A 40 13.98 -8.69 -1.36
CA ARG A 40 14.80 -7.70 -2.08
C ARG A 40 13.93 -6.68 -2.81
N GLU A 41 12.94 -7.14 -3.57
CA GLU A 41 12.03 -6.27 -4.31
C GLU A 41 11.25 -5.33 -3.37
N GLY A 42 10.78 -5.85 -2.23
CA GLY A 42 10.11 -5.04 -1.21
C GLY A 42 11.03 -4.02 -0.53
N LYS A 43 12.32 -4.31 -0.38
CA LYS A 43 13.31 -3.32 0.08
C LYS A 43 13.55 -2.26 -0.99
N GLU A 44 13.69 -2.64 -2.25
CA GLU A 44 13.90 -1.73 -3.36
C GLU A 44 12.70 -0.79 -3.57
N ARG A 45 11.47 -1.31 -3.49
CA ARG A 45 10.25 -0.50 -3.53
C ARG A 45 10.23 0.55 -2.40
N ARG A 46 10.58 0.15 -1.17
CA ARG A 46 10.67 1.10 -0.04
C ARG A 46 11.75 2.16 -0.28
N ARG A 47 12.91 1.78 -0.82
CA ARG A 47 13.98 2.72 -1.18
C ARG A 47 13.51 3.74 -2.21
N LYS A 48 12.93 3.28 -3.32
CA LYS A 48 12.37 4.14 -4.38
C LYS A 48 11.25 5.05 -3.85
N TRP A 49 10.43 4.54 -2.95
CA TRP A 49 9.37 5.34 -2.32
C TRP A 49 9.94 6.44 -1.44
N ALA A 50 10.96 6.14 -0.62
CA ALA A 50 11.66 7.13 0.18
C ALA A 50 12.37 8.19 -0.69
N GLU A 51 13.02 7.79 -1.79
CA GLU A 51 13.65 8.72 -2.74
C GLU A 51 12.62 9.68 -3.39
N LYS A 52 11.38 9.22 -3.63
CA LYS A 52 10.29 10.09 -4.10
C LYS A 52 9.74 11.02 -3.01
N LEU A 53 9.66 10.53 -1.77
CA LEU A 53 9.08 11.28 -0.64
C LEU A 53 10.02 12.36 -0.12
N THR A 54 11.32 12.08 -0.11
CA THR A 54 12.37 13.04 0.20
C THR A 54 13.22 13.21 -1.05
N PRO A 55 13.00 14.25 -1.87
CA PRO A 55 13.92 14.62 -2.93
C PRO A 55 15.25 14.99 -2.29
N ARG A 56 16.11 13.99 -2.11
CA ARG A 56 17.44 14.20 -1.58
C ARG A 56 18.20 14.84 -2.73
N GLN A 57 18.66 16.08 -2.56
CA GLN A 57 19.60 16.66 -3.50
C GLN A 57 20.77 15.68 -3.61
N SER A 58 20.95 15.13 -4.81
CA SER A 58 22.03 14.20 -5.10
C SER A 58 23.32 14.92 -4.74
N LYS A 59 24.03 14.41 -3.73
CA LYS A 59 25.45 14.71 -3.61
C LYS A 59 26.10 14.02 -4.79
N GLU A 60 26.21 14.75 -5.90
CA GLU A 60 27.17 14.44 -6.94
C GLU A 60 28.52 14.27 -6.22
N SER A 61 29.08 13.09 -6.37
CA SER A 61 30.39 12.73 -5.88
C SER A 61 31.40 13.73 -6.42
N LYS A 62 31.78 14.68 -5.57
CA LYS A 62 32.89 15.59 -5.77
C LYS A 62 34.19 14.82 -5.57
N ASP A 63 34.53 13.98 -6.54
CA ASP A 63 35.83 13.34 -6.66
C ASP A 63 36.48 13.77 -7.96
N THR A 64 36.85 15.05 -8.07
CA THR A 64 38.07 15.45 -8.78
C THR A 64 38.49 16.87 -8.39
N ALA A 65 39.73 16.97 -7.94
CA ALA A 65 40.65 18.10 -7.98
C ALA A 65 40.32 19.39 -7.19
N GLN A 66 41.23 19.66 -6.27
CA GLN A 66 41.55 20.97 -5.69
C GLN A 66 41.85 22.00 -6.78
N GLY A 67 41.62 23.28 -6.48
CA GLY A 67 42.39 24.38 -7.08
C GLY A 67 41.54 25.53 -7.63
N GLU A 68 41.70 26.68 -6.97
CA GLU A 68 41.69 28.03 -7.54
C GLU A 68 40.35 28.78 -7.68
N GLU A 69 40.33 29.85 -6.90
CA GLU A 69 39.60 31.11 -7.04
C GLU A 69 39.67 31.70 -8.45
N ASP A 70 38.54 32.16 -9.00
CA ASP A 70 38.53 33.46 -9.67
C ASP A 70 37.12 34.06 -9.80
N ASP A 71 37.11 35.38 -9.72
CA ASP A 71 36.00 36.33 -9.69
C ASP A 71 35.40 36.58 -11.10
N VAL A 72 34.32 37.39 -11.15
CA VAL A 72 33.77 38.14 -12.32
C VAL A 72 32.44 37.64 -12.92
N SER A 73 31.38 38.25 -12.38
CA SER A 73 30.37 39.08 -13.06
C SER A 73 29.36 38.46 -14.06
N GLY A 74 28.08 38.53 -13.67
CA GLY A 74 27.11 39.36 -14.40
C GLY A 74 26.06 38.66 -15.26
N SER A 75 24.88 38.41 -14.69
CA SER A 75 23.64 39.07 -15.15
C SER A 75 22.51 38.81 -14.15
N GLU A 76 22.17 39.83 -13.36
CA GLU A 76 20.83 39.96 -12.80
C GLU A 76 19.89 40.47 -13.91
N PRO A 77 18.60 40.11 -13.86
CA PRO A 77 17.57 41.11 -13.88
C PRO A 77 17.08 41.25 -12.44
N GLN A 78 17.27 42.44 -11.90
CA GLN A 78 16.66 42.85 -10.65
C GLN A 78 15.16 42.61 -10.68
N HIS A 79 14.66 41.86 -9.70
CA HIS A 79 13.30 42.07 -9.21
C HIS A 79 13.40 42.34 -7.71
N ASN A 80 13.68 43.60 -7.38
CA ASN A 80 13.53 44.11 -6.04
C ASN A 80 12.06 43.99 -5.61
N SER A 81 11.82 43.29 -4.53
CA SER A 81 11.28 43.86 -3.29
C SER A 81 10.60 42.74 -2.48
N ASN A 82 10.99 42.62 -1.22
CA ASN A 82 10.15 41.97 -0.21
C ASN A 82 8.87 42.78 -0.03
N PRO A 83 7.69 42.16 -0.17
CA PRO A 83 6.64 42.39 0.80
C PRO A 83 6.16 41.05 1.38
N ALA A 84 6.30 40.92 2.70
CA ALA A 84 5.91 39.80 3.55
C ALA A 84 6.88 38.60 3.56
N SER A 85 7.83 38.70 4.51
CA SER A 85 8.65 37.61 5.05
C SER A 85 7.77 36.42 5.47
N GLY A 86 7.45 35.55 4.51
CA GLY A 86 6.54 34.40 4.72
C GLY A 86 5.81 33.90 3.47
N PHE A 87 5.78 34.66 2.36
CA PHE A 87 5.11 34.23 1.13
C PHE A 87 6.09 33.89 0.00
N LEU A 88 5.62 33.06 -0.93
CA LEU A 88 6.36 32.73 -2.15
C LEU A 88 6.45 33.98 -3.05
N PRO A 89 7.58 34.15 -3.78
CA PRO A 89 7.69 35.18 -4.80
C PRO A 89 6.53 35.16 -5.80
N ASP A 90 6.02 36.33 -6.16
CA ASP A 90 4.89 36.52 -7.08
C ASP A 90 5.05 35.77 -8.41
N ASP A 91 6.27 35.66 -8.91
CA ASP A 91 6.59 34.93 -10.14
C ASP A 91 6.23 33.44 -10.04
N ILE A 92 6.52 32.82 -8.89
CA ILE A 92 6.20 31.42 -8.61
C ILE A 92 4.69 31.23 -8.46
N VAL A 93 4.03 32.15 -7.77
CA VAL A 93 2.57 32.11 -7.58
C VAL A 93 1.85 32.22 -8.94
N LYS A 94 2.29 33.12 -9.82
CA LYS A 94 1.75 33.27 -11.18
C LYS A 94 1.98 32.01 -12.03
N MET A 95 3.16 31.40 -11.95
CA MET A 95 3.44 30.13 -12.63
C MET A 95 2.53 28.99 -12.16
N LEU A 96 2.29 28.88 -10.84
CA LEU A 96 1.41 27.85 -10.27
C LEU A 96 -0.05 28.05 -10.71
N ALA A 97 -0.54 29.28 -10.64
CA ALA A 97 -1.89 29.63 -11.08
C ALA A 97 -2.11 29.36 -12.59
N ALA A 98 -1.11 29.60 -13.43
CA ALA A 98 -1.19 29.30 -14.86
C ALA A 98 -1.28 27.78 -15.14
N ARG A 99 -0.59 26.96 -14.33
CA ARG A 99 -0.64 25.50 -14.45
C ARG A 99 -1.95 24.91 -13.94
N GLU A 100 -2.49 25.43 -12.84
CA GLU A 100 -3.76 24.96 -12.29
C GLU A 100 -4.93 25.16 -13.27
N LYS A 101 -4.96 26.30 -13.98
CA LYS A 101 -5.96 26.57 -15.04
C LYS A 101 -5.93 25.55 -16.18
N GLN A 102 -4.84 24.82 -16.39
CA GLN A 102 -4.75 23.81 -17.45
C GLN A 102 -5.14 22.40 -17.00
N VAL A 103 -5.21 22.11 -15.70
CA VAL A 103 -5.29 20.72 -15.18
C VAL A 103 -6.68 20.30 -14.70
N PHE A 104 -7.65 21.22 -14.66
CA PHE A 104 -9.05 20.89 -14.32
C PHE A 104 -9.99 21.01 -15.52
N LEU A 105 -9.82 20.11 -16.50
CA LEU A 105 -10.96 19.60 -17.24
C LEU A 105 -11.43 18.35 -16.49
N PRO A 106 -12.53 18.41 -15.72
CA PRO A 106 -13.18 17.18 -15.31
C PRO A 106 -13.56 16.45 -16.59
N ASP A 107 -13.14 15.20 -16.70
CA ASP A 107 -13.53 14.26 -17.76
C ASP A 107 -15.04 14.00 -17.61
N SER A 108 -15.84 14.97 -18.05
CA SER A 108 -17.27 14.84 -18.29
C SER A 108 -17.38 14.30 -19.71
N ASP A 109 -17.43 12.97 -19.77
CA ASP A 109 -17.64 12.16 -20.97
C ASP A 109 -19.02 12.48 -21.57
N GLU A 110 -19.10 13.56 -22.34
CA GLU A 110 -20.17 13.81 -23.29
C GLU A 110 -19.67 13.58 -24.71
N GLU A 111 -20.27 12.57 -25.36
CA GLU A 111 -20.21 12.28 -26.78
C GLU A 111 -20.28 13.56 -27.64
N LYS A 112 -19.20 13.91 -28.34
CA LYS A 112 -19.29 14.55 -29.66
C LYS A 112 -18.25 14.00 -30.62
N GLU A 113 -18.80 13.29 -31.60
CA GLU A 113 -18.15 12.87 -32.83
C GLU A 113 -17.38 14.01 -33.52
N LYS A 114 -16.17 13.70 -34.00
CA LYS A 114 -15.62 14.11 -35.32
C LYS A 114 -14.28 13.41 -35.61
N ALA A 115 -14.40 12.25 -36.25
CA ALA A 115 -13.71 11.83 -37.47
C ALA A 115 -12.19 12.07 -37.68
N LYS A 116 -11.47 10.92 -37.81
CA LYS A 116 -10.30 10.61 -38.68
C LYS A 116 -8.92 11.09 -38.15
N THR A 117 -7.98 10.22 -37.77
CA THR A 117 -7.31 9.20 -38.61
C THR A 117 -6.35 8.33 -37.78
N ASN A 118 -6.02 7.15 -38.31
CA ASN A 118 -4.83 6.31 -38.04
C ASN A 118 -4.94 5.18 -37.00
N LEU A 119 -5.49 4.07 -37.52
CA LEU A 119 -5.04 2.69 -37.36
C LEU A 119 -3.69 2.50 -36.64
N ALA A 120 -3.73 1.99 -35.41
CA ALA A 120 -2.67 1.18 -34.85
C ALA A 120 -3.31 -0.01 -34.13
N THR A 121 -2.85 -1.19 -34.47
CA THR A 121 -3.39 -2.51 -34.12
C THR A 121 -3.37 -2.75 -32.61
N SER A 122 -4.46 -2.42 -31.92
CA SER A 122 -4.65 -2.87 -30.55
C SER A 122 -4.98 -4.36 -30.57
N LYS A 123 -3.98 -5.17 -30.22
CA LYS A 123 -4.16 -6.59 -29.92
C LYS A 123 -5.35 -6.72 -28.96
N LYS A 124 -6.46 -7.32 -29.43
CA LYS A 124 -7.63 -7.61 -28.60
C LYS A 124 -7.15 -8.40 -27.37
N ARG A 125 -6.98 -7.71 -26.23
CA ARG A 125 -6.77 -8.39 -24.95
C ARG A 125 -8.06 -9.17 -24.71
N LYS A 126 -7.94 -10.48 -24.53
CA LYS A 126 -9.05 -11.34 -24.08
C LYS A 126 -9.70 -10.65 -22.87
N SER A 127 -10.94 -10.23 -23.02
CA SER A 127 -11.72 -9.65 -21.94
C SER A 127 -11.89 -10.76 -20.91
N LYS A 128 -11.21 -10.65 -19.76
CA LYS A 128 -11.37 -11.60 -18.66
C LYS A 128 -12.72 -11.32 -18.01
N ASN A 129 -13.79 -11.69 -18.68
CA ASN A 129 -15.16 -11.56 -18.17
C ASN A 129 -15.48 -12.81 -17.36
N SER A 130 -14.71 -13.05 -16.30
CA SER A 130 -14.99 -14.11 -15.33
C SER A 130 -14.35 -13.78 -13.97
N GLY A 131 -14.29 -12.50 -13.64
CA GLY A 131 -13.94 -12.02 -12.30
C GLY A 131 -15.20 -11.52 -11.61
N LEU A 132 -15.32 -11.81 -10.31
CA LEU A 132 -16.36 -11.22 -9.46
C LEU A 132 -16.31 -9.69 -9.62
N GLU A 133 -17.47 -9.09 -9.82
CA GLU A 133 -17.64 -7.63 -9.88
C GLU A 133 -17.00 -6.99 -8.63
N PRO A 134 -16.19 -5.93 -8.77
CA PRO A 134 -15.61 -5.27 -7.62
C PRO A 134 -16.74 -4.68 -6.76
N VAL A 135 -16.98 -5.30 -5.60
CA VAL A 135 -17.98 -4.84 -4.64
C VAL A 135 -17.40 -3.75 -3.75
N ILE A 136 -18.10 -2.63 -3.63
CA ILE A 136 -17.71 -1.52 -2.78
C ILE A 136 -18.01 -1.92 -1.32
N LEU A 137 -16.96 -2.01 -0.50
CA LEU A 137 -17.07 -2.46 0.90
C LEU A 137 -17.98 -1.58 1.78
N SER A 138 -18.18 -0.30 1.44
CA SER A 138 -19.06 0.60 2.18
C SER A 138 -20.55 0.31 1.98
N GLU A 139 -20.91 -0.38 0.90
CA GLU A 139 -22.31 -0.76 0.62
C GLU A 139 -22.69 -2.07 1.31
N LEU A 140 -21.70 -2.84 1.76
CA LEU A 140 -21.90 -4.07 2.50
C LEU A 140 -22.20 -3.78 3.97
N GLY A 141 -23.30 -4.34 4.46
CA GLY A 141 -23.63 -4.31 5.88
C GLY A 141 -22.59 -5.06 6.74
N PRO A 142 -22.56 -4.81 8.06
CA PRO A 142 -21.68 -5.55 8.97
C PRO A 142 -21.90 -7.05 8.83
N PRO A 143 -20.83 -7.86 8.70
CA PRO A 143 -20.99 -9.29 8.51
C PRO A 143 -21.62 -9.92 9.75
N GLN A 144 -22.40 -10.99 9.55
CA GLN A 144 -23.15 -11.66 10.61
C GLN A 144 -22.25 -12.16 11.76
N CYS A 145 -20.97 -12.46 11.47
CA CYS A 145 -19.98 -12.86 12.47
C CYS A 145 -19.68 -11.78 13.52
N VAL A 146 -19.93 -10.50 13.22
CA VAL A 146 -19.73 -9.38 14.17
C VAL A 146 -20.66 -9.52 15.37
N GLN A 147 -21.91 -9.93 15.14
CA GLN A 147 -22.89 -10.09 16.22
C GLN A 147 -22.46 -11.19 17.19
N GLY A 148 -22.05 -12.35 16.67
CA GLY A 148 -21.52 -13.45 17.49
C GLY A 148 -20.26 -13.07 18.28
N ALA A 149 -19.35 -12.31 17.66
CA ALA A 149 -18.14 -11.82 18.34
C ALA A 149 -18.47 -10.85 19.49
N LEU A 150 -19.41 -9.92 19.28
CA LEU A 150 -19.86 -8.99 20.31
C LEU A 150 -20.55 -9.70 21.47
N GLU A 151 -21.39 -10.69 21.19
CA GLU A 151 -22.03 -11.51 22.22
C GLU A 151 -21.02 -12.32 23.03
N PHE A 152 -20.03 -12.93 22.36
CA PHE A 152 -18.95 -13.65 23.02
C PHE A 152 -18.15 -12.74 23.96
N LEU A 153 -17.78 -11.54 23.50
CA LEU A 153 -17.07 -10.56 24.32
C LEU A 153 -17.92 -10.11 25.52
N LYS A 154 -19.24 -9.91 25.33
CA LYS A 154 -20.15 -9.56 26.43
C LYS A 154 -20.23 -10.68 27.46
N LYS A 155 -20.40 -11.93 27.03
CA LYS A 155 -20.39 -13.12 27.91
C LYS A 155 -19.07 -13.21 28.70
N ARG A 156 -17.93 -13.03 28.02
CA ARG A 156 -16.61 -13.07 28.67
C ARG A 156 -16.40 -11.91 29.65
N LYS A 157 -16.89 -10.69 29.32
CA LYS A 157 -16.85 -9.53 30.22
C LYS A 157 -17.63 -9.79 31.51
N MET A 158 -18.77 -10.49 31.41
CA MET A 158 -19.61 -10.84 32.55
C MET A 158 -19.17 -12.11 33.29
N SER A 159 -18.34 -12.95 32.67
CA SER A 159 -17.84 -14.20 33.27
C SER A 159 -16.87 -13.99 34.43
N VAL A 160 -16.23 -12.82 34.52
CA VAL A 160 -15.33 -12.49 35.63
C VAL A 160 -16.14 -11.74 36.68
N GLN A 161 -16.18 -12.26 37.91
CA GLN A 161 -16.77 -11.54 39.04
C GLN A 161 -16.02 -10.22 39.24
N ARG A 162 -16.68 -9.12 38.86
CA ARG A 162 -16.20 -7.75 39.02
C ARG A 162 -17.26 -6.98 39.80
N SER A 163 -16.83 -6.01 40.59
CA SER A 163 -17.79 -5.09 41.19
C SER A 163 -18.58 -4.36 40.10
N SER A 164 -19.88 -4.16 40.31
CA SER A 164 -20.77 -3.45 39.35
C SER A 164 -20.25 -2.05 39.02
N SER A 165 -19.64 -1.38 40.00
CA SER A 165 -18.94 -0.10 39.82
C SER A 165 -17.78 -0.19 38.83
N ALA A 166 -16.97 -1.25 38.86
CA ALA A 166 -15.89 -1.45 37.90
C ALA A 166 -16.39 -1.82 36.49
N LEU A 167 -17.54 -2.50 36.38
CA LEU A 167 -18.16 -2.83 35.09
C LEU A 167 -18.78 -1.60 34.40
N ASN A 168 -19.46 -0.76 35.17
CA ASN A 168 -20.16 0.43 34.69
C ASN A 168 -19.21 1.62 34.50
N ASN A 169 -18.12 1.67 35.27
CA ASN A 169 -17.16 2.77 35.24
C ASN A 169 -15.74 2.31 34.90
N SER A 170 -15.62 1.36 33.98
CA SER A 170 -14.33 0.75 33.61
C SER A 170 -13.28 1.81 33.20
N ASN A 171 -13.70 2.82 32.44
CA ASN A 171 -12.81 3.86 31.93
C ASN A 171 -12.26 4.79 33.02
N ARG A 172 -12.96 4.95 34.16
CA ARG A 172 -12.50 5.77 35.29
C ARG A 172 -11.80 4.93 36.35
N ALA A 173 -12.23 3.68 36.54
CA ALA A 173 -11.64 2.76 37.51
C ALA A 173 -10.14 2.52 37.24
N PHE A 174 -9.77 2.24 35.99
CA PHE A 174 -8.36 2.07 35.62
C PHE A 174 -7.56 3.38 35.67
N ARG A 175 -8.19 4.54 35.42
CA ARG A 175 -7.51 5.85 35.54
C ARG A 175 -7.20 6.24 36.98
N LEU A 176 -8.05 5.86 37.94
CA LEU A 176 -7.75 6.10 39.36
C LEU A 176 -6.60 5.20 39.81
N LEU A 177 -6.64 3.92 39.45
CA LEU A 177 -5.58 2.96 39.79
C LEU A 177 -4.23 3.33 39.16
N SER A 178 -4.22 3.76 37.90
CA SER A 178 -2.98 4.19 37.23
C SER A 178 -2.40 5.47 37.82
N LYS A 179 -3.24 6.44 38.20
CA LYS A 179 -2.80 7.66 38.89
C LYS A 179 -2.32 7.39 40.31
N SER A 180 -2.94 6.43 41.00
CA SER A 180 -2.58 6.09 42.38
C SER A 180 -1.27 5.27 42.49
N GLY A 181 -0.67 4.85 41.37
CA GLY A 181 0.58 4.09 41.36
C GLY A 181 0.47 2.65 41.91
N VAL A 182 -0.71 2.22 42.36
CA VAL A 182 -0.94 0.91 43.01
C VAL A 182 -0.58 -0.28 42.11
N ILE A 183 -0.71 -0.14 40.79
CA ILE A 183 -0.38 -1.21 39.82
C ILE A 183 1.13 -1.27 39.49
N LEU A 184 1.88 -0.20 39.80
CA LEU A 184 3.31 -0.07 39.48
C LEU A 184 4.24 -0.43 40.67
N GLN A 185 3.67 -0.74 41.84
CA GLN A 185 4.45 -1.25 42.96
C GLN A 185 4.68 -2.75 42.76
N LYS A 186 5.95 -3.12 42.64
CA LYS A 186 6.45 -4.48 42.49
C LYS A 186 7.10 -4.92 43.78
#